data_AF-A0A328EG74-F1
#
_entry.id   AF-A0A328EG74-F1
#
_cell.length_a   1.000
_cell.length_b   1.000
_cell.length_c   1.000
_cell.angle_alpha   90.00
_cell.angle_beta   90.00
_cell.angle_gamma   90.00
#
_symmetry.space_group_name_H-M   'P 1'
#
loop_
_entity.id
_entity.type
_entity.pdbx_description
1 polymer ?
#
loop_
_entity_poly.entity_id
_entity_poly.type
_entity_poly.pdbx_seq_one_letter_code
_entity_poly.pdbx_strand_id
1 'polypeptide(L)'
;MIEHPGKLLEKFLKEQGRKQKTFALYIGKRVSEINELIKGKRNITISWDILISRVLRTPEKFWILKQVDYDYQEALKTFPDLSLESNKDHGFLGVSYEVAMLDKNKVQEDVHFSVEDKKKSEDKDQSSLMTQIFQSF
;
A
#
# COMPACT_ATOMS: atom_id res chain seq x y z
N MET A 1 -9.56 16.94 15.45
CA MET A 1 -9.46 15.65 16.17
C MET A 1 -9.01 14.62 15.15
N ILE A 2 -7.92 13.90 15.42
CA ILE A 2 -7.42 12.89 14.48
C ILE A 2 -8.30 11.66 14.62
N GLU A 3 -8.81 11.19 13.49
CA GLU A 3 -9.80 10.13 13.44
C GLU A 3 -9.10 8.77 13.40
N HIS A 4 -9.50 7.83 14.25
CA HIS A 4 -8.95 6.46 14.26
C HIS A 4 -9.07 5.83 12.86
N PRO A 5 -8.04 5.15 12.32
CA PRO A 5 -8.05 4.62 10.96
C PRO A 5 -9.18 3.61 10.68
N GLY A 6 -9.72 2.97 11.72
CA GLY A 6 -10.93 2.15 11.57
C GLY A 6 -12.17 2.93 11.13
N LYS A 7 -12.29 4.23 11.43
CA LYS A 7 -13.36 5.08 10.89
C LYS A 7 -13.14 5.39 9.41
N LEU A 8 -11.89 5.59 9.01
CA LEU A 8 -11.53 5.70 7.60
C LEU A 8 -11.90 4.41 6.85
N LEU A 9 -11.67 3.24 7.45
CA LEU A 9 -12.10 1.95 6.88
C LEU A 9 -13.61 1.89 6.69
N GLU A 10 -14.41 2.37 7.65
CA GLU A 10 -15.87 2.42 7.53
C GLU A 10 -16.31 3.28 6.33
N LYS A 11 -15.69 4.44 6.12
CA LYS A 11 -15.97 5.33 4.99
C LYS A 11 -15.62 4.66 3.66
N PHE A 12 -14.43 4.06 3.57
CA PHE A 12 -13.97 3.31 2.40
C PHE A 12 -14.93 2.18 2.01
N LEU A 13 -15.42 1.43 3.00
CA LEU A 13 -16.39 0.36 2.75
C LEU A 13 -17.72 0.91 2.22
N LYS A 14 -18.20 2.03 2.76
CA LYS A 14 -19.43 2.69 2.29
C LYS A 14 -19.30 3.22 0.86
N GLU A 15 -18.19 3.88 0.54
CA GLU A 15 -17.90 4.41 -0.79
C GLU A 15 -17.83 3.31 -1.85
N GLN A 16 -17.32 2.13 -1.48
CA GLN A 16 -17.27 0.94 -2.34
C GLN A 16 -18.57 0.11 -2.33
N GLY A 17 -19.63 0.57 -1.65
CA GLY A 17 -20.90 -0.15 -1.52
C GLY A 17 -20.79 -1.49 -0.78
N ARG A 18 -19.73 -1.72 0.01
CA ARG A 18 -19.46 -2.97 0.71
C ARG A 18 -20.01 -2.94 2.14
N LYS A 19 -20.74 -4.00 2.50
CA LYS A 19 -21.16 -4.23 3.89
C LYS A 19 -20.01 -4.83 4.71
N GLN A 20 -19.91 -4.45 5.99
CA GLN A 20 -18.91 -4.98 6.93
C GLN A 20 -18.94 -6.52 7.01
N LYS A 21 -20.13 -7.13 6.99
CA LYS A 21 -20.29 -8.59 7.00
C LYS A 21 -19.60 -9.24 5.81
N THR A 22 -19.84 -8.71 4.61
CA THR A 22 -19.23 -9.22 3.37
C THR A 22 -17.72 -9.00 3.39
N PHE A 23 -17.27 -7.84 3.85
CA PHE A 23 -15.85 -7.54 4.00
C PHE A 23 -15.15 -8.51 4.96
N ALA A 24 -15.74 -8.77 6.13
CA ALA A 24 -15.21 -9.71 7.12
C ALA A 24 -15.00 -11.11 6.53
N LEU A 25 -15.95 -11.58 5.72
CA LEU A 25 -15.83 -12.86 5.01
C LEU A 25 -14.64 -12.87 4.04
N TYR A 26 -14.45 -11.80 3.25
CA TYR A 26 -13.35 -11.72 2.29
C TYR A 26 -11.96 -11.75 2.92
N ILE A 27 -11.80 -11.17 4.12
CA ILE A 27 -10.51 -11.16 4.82
C ILE A 27 -10.36 -12.30 5.84
N GLY A 28 -11.36 -13.21 5.94
CA GLY A 28 -11.33 -14.33 6.88
C GLY A 28 -11.38 -13.93 8.36
N LYS A 29 -12.14 -12.88 8.70
CA LYS A 29 -12.28 -12.35 10.06
C LYS A 29 -13.74 -12.35 10.52
N ARG A 30 -13.95 -12.23 11.83
CA ARG A 30 -15.30 -12.07 12.40
C ARG A 30 -15.79 -10.65 12.20
N VAL A 31 -17.10 -10.49 12.00
CA VAL A 31 -17.73 -9.16 11.91
C VAL A 31 -17.50 -8.32 13.17
N SER A 32 -17.43 -8.97 14.34
CA SER A 32 -17.11 -8.32 15.61
C SER A 32 -15.73 -7.66 15.60
N GLU A 33 -14.73 -8.29 14.98
CA GLU A 33 -13.38 -7.73 14.87
C GLU A 33 -13.36 -6.48 13.97
N ILE A 34 -14.11 -6.50 12.86
CA ILE A 34 -14.29 -5.30 12.01
C ILE A 34 -14.96 -4.17 12.80
N ASN A 35 -15.99 -4.51 13.58
CA ASN A 35 -16.70 -3.53 14.40
C ASN A 35 -15.80 -2.91 15.48
N GLU A 36 -14.91 -3.70 16.09
CA GLU A 36 -13.90 -3.20 17.02
C GLU A 36 -12.94 -2.22 16.37
N LEU A 37 -12.43 -2.53 15.16
CA LEU A 37 -11.60 -1.60 14.38
C LEU A 37 -12.35 -0.29 14.13
N ILE A 38 -13.57 -0.36 13.60
CA ILE A 38 -14.41 0.80 13.26
C ILE A 38 -14.74 1.66 14.49
N LYS A 39 -14.84 1.04 15.67
CA LYS A 39 -15.09 1.73 16.94
C LYS A 39 -13.80 2.24 17.61
N GLY A 40 -12.62 1.98 17.04
CA GLY A 40 -11.34 2.34 17.64
C GLY A 40 -11.01 1.54 18.91
N LYS A 41 -11.66 0.38 19.11
CA LYS A 41 -11.37 -0.52 20.23
C LYS A 41 -10.22 -1.47 19.94
N ARG A 42 -9.83 -1.58 18.68
CA ARG A 42 -8.74 -2.41 18.18
C ARG A 42 -7.93 -1.57 17.20
N ASN A 43 -6.61 -1.66 17.32
CA ASN A 43 -5.68 -1.04 16.39
C ASN A 43 -5.48 -1.93 15.16
N ILE A 44 -5.19 -1.32 14.03
CA ILE A 44 -4.76 -2.02 12.81
C ILE A 44 -3.32 -2.49 13.01
N THR A 45 -3.11 -3.81 13.02
CA THR A 45 -1.77 -4.42 13.02
C THR A 45 -1.27 -4.64 11.59
N ILE A 46 0.01 -4.99 11.41
CA ILE A 46 0.58 -5.33 10.09
C ILE A 46 -0.22 -6.44 9.40
N SER A 47 -0.65 -7.48 10.15
CA SER A 47 -1.47 -8.55 9.59
C SER A 47 -2.82 -8.06 9.09
N TRP A 48 -3.42 -7.08 9.78
CA TRP A 48 -4.65 -6.43 9.31
C TRP A 48 -4.40 -5.58 8.07
N ASP A 49 -3.32 -4.79 8.04
CA ASP A 49 -2.95 -3.99 6.87
C ASP A 49 -2.83 -4.86 5.61
N ILE A 50 -2.10 -5.98 5.66
CA ILE A 50 -1.94 -6.87 4.51
C ILE A 50 -3.31 -7.39 4.02
N LEU A 51 -4.16 -7.84 4.93
CA LEU A 51 -5.50 -8.38 4.59
C LEU A 51 -6.42 -7.30 4.00
N ILE A 52 -6.47 -6.12 4.63
CA ILE A 52 -7.32 -5.01 4.19
C ILE A 52 -6.83 -4.51 2.83
N SER A 53 -5.51 -4.28 2.69
CA SER A 53 -4.91 -3.77 1.45
C SER A 53 -5.16 -4.69 0.26
N ARG A 54 -5.05 -6.00 0.46
CA ARG A 54 -5.34 -6.98 -0.61
C ARG A 54 -6.80 -6.94 -1.06
N VAL A 55 -7.75 -6.83 -0.14
CA VAL A 55 -9.19 -6.85 -0.47
C VAL A 55 -9.69 -5.51 -1.01
N LEU A 56 -9.19 -4.41 -0.48
CA LEU A 56 -9.59 -3.05 -0.89
C LEU A 56 -8.73 -2.47 -2.01
N ARG A 57 -7.67 -3.19 -2.42
CA ARG A 57 -6.70 -2.75 -3.44
C ARG A 57 -6.06 -1.40 -3.11
N THR A 58 -5.78 -1.17 -1.83
CA THR A 58 -5.00 0.00 -1.40
C THR A 58 -3.50 -0.29 -1.52
N PRO A 59 -2.64 0.75 -1.60
CA PRO A 59 -1.20 0.57 -1.57
C PRO A 59 -0.74 -0.22 -0.33
N GLU A 60 0.39 -0.92 -0.46
CA GLU A 60 1.01 -1.60 0.68
C GLU A 60 1.29 -0.63 1.83
N LYS A 61 1.17 -1.13 3.07
CA LYS A 61 1.42 -0.37 4.31
C LYS A 61 0.46 0.80 4.56
N PHE A 62 -0.49 1.07 3.67
CA PHE A 62 -1.38 2.23 3.78
C PHE A 62 -2.09 2.30 5.14
N TRP A 63 -2.66 1.20 5.62
CA TRP A 63 -3.48 1.20 6.83
C TRP A 63 -2.63 1.20 8.10
N ILE A 64 -1.50 0.47 8.11
CA ILE A 64 -0.60 0.47 9.26
C ILE A 64 0.03 1.86 9.46
N LEU A 65 0.38 2.57 8.39
CA LEU A 65 0.91 3.93 8.52
C LEU A 65 -0.14 4.89 9.08
N LYS A 66 -1.41 4.76 8.68
CA LYS A 66 -2.49 5.53 9.30
C LYS A 66 -2.70 5.21 10.78
N GLN A 67 -2.44 3.98 11.20
CA GLN A 67 -2.43 3.63 12.62
C GLN A 67 -1.25 4.28 13.35
N VAL A 68 -0.06 4.26 12.77
CA VAL A 68 1.13 4.91 13.35
C VAL A 68 0.89 6.41 13.52
N ASP A 69 0.36 7.09 12.49
CA ASP A 69 0.02 8.52 12.56
C ASP A 69 -0.96 8.80 13.72
N TYR A 70 -2.01 7.97 13.85
CA TYR A 70 -3.00 8.10 14.92
C TYR A 70 -2.37 7.86 16.31
N ASP A 71 -1.65 6.75 16.48
CA ASP A 71 -1.05 6.36 17.76
C ASP A 71 -0.02 7.39 18.24
N TYR A 72 0.78 7.95 17.31
CA TYR A 72 1.73 9.02 17.61
C TYR A 72 1.03 10.28 18.13
N GLN A 73 -0.07 10.65 17.49
CA GLN A 73 -0.81 11.86 17.83
C GLN A 73 -1.60 11.70 19.13
N GLU A 74 -2.10 10.50 19.44
CA GLU A 74 -2.62 10.19 20.77
C GLU A 74 -1.52 10.24 21.84
N ALA A 75 -0.31 9.75 21.53
CA ALA A 75 0.82 9.81 22.46
C ALA A 75 1.23 11.26 22.74
N LEU A 76 1.27 12.15 21.73
CA LEU A 76 1.58 13.57 21.92
C LEU A 76 0.61 14.29 22.87
N LYS A 77 -0.67 13.90 22.90
CA LYS A 77 -1.63 14.44 23.88
C LYS A 77 -1.26 14.08 25.31
N THR A 78 -0.58 12.96 25.49
CA THR A 78 -0.11 12.48 26.80
C THR A 78 1.22 13.13 27.19
N PHE A 79 2.05 13.51 26.22
CA PHE A 79 3.38 14.10 26.42
C PHE A 79 3.52 15.45 25.69
N PRO A 80 2.78 16.50 26.12
CA PRO A 80 2.69 17.76 25.38
C PRO A 80 4.01 18.54 25.32
N ASP A 81 4.86 18.41 26.33
CA ASP A 81 6.16 19.09 26.47
C ASP A 81 7.30 18.47 25.64
N LEU A 82 7.09 17.24 25.16
CA LEU A 82 8.00 16.54 24.23
C LEU A 82 7.60 16.70 22.76
N SER A 83 6.61 17.56 22.49
CA SER A 83 6.31 17.93 21.11
C SER A 83 7.48 18.75 20.56
N LEU A 84 8.39 18.09 19.85
CA LEU A 84 9.30 18.81 18.96
C LEU A 84 8.40 19.62 18.02
N GLU A 85 8.59 20.94 17.99
CA GLU A 85 7.86 21.83 17.08
C GLU A 85 8.19 21.46 15.63
N SER A 86 7.57 20.40 15.12
CA SER A 86 7.61 20.07 13.71
C SER A 86 6.71 21.06 12.99
N ASN A 87 7.29 21.84 12.07
CA ASN A 87 6.60 22.80 11.20
C ASN A 87 5.15 22.40 10.92
N LYS A 88 4.21 23.25 11.34
CA LYS A 88 2.76 23.02 11.31
C LYS A 88 2.19 22.89 9.90
N ASP A 89 3.03 23.00 8.88
CA ASP A 89 2.67 23.05 7.46
C ASP A 89 2.68 21.67 6.78
N HIS A 90 3.29 20.67 7.40
CA HIS A 90 3.19 19.28 6.99
C HIS A 90 2.69 18.45 8.16
N GLY A 91 1.42 18.04 8.11
CA GLY A 91 0.88 17.06 9.04
C GLY A 91 1.86 15.89 9.14
N PHE A 92 2.37 15.67 10.35
CA PHE A 92 3.39 14.66 10.68
C PHE A 92 3.08 13.33 9.98
N LEU A 93 3.74 13.10 8.84
CA LEU A 93 3.89 11.79 8.20
C LEU A 93 5.01 11.11 8.97
N GLY A 94 4.66 10.44 10.05
CA GLY A 94 5.57 9.53 10.73
C GLY A 94 6.01 8.47 9.73
N VAL A 95 7.31 8.47 9.43
CA VAL A 95 7.99 7.73 8.34
C VAL A 95 7.86 8.43 6.98
N SER A 96 8.82 9.30 6.69
CA SER A 96 9.00 10.03 5.43
C SER A 96 8.93 9.10 4.20
N TYR A 97 7.88 9.27 3.39
CA TYR A 97 7.77 8.74 2.02
C TYR A 97 8.66 9.52 1.01
N GLU A 98 9.54 10.40 1.48
CA GLU A 98 10.39 11.23 0.60
C GLU A 98 11.39 10.42 -0.24
N VAL A 99 11.71 9.18 0.14
CA VAL A 99 12.57 8.30 -0.67
C VAL A 99 11.82 7.66 -1.86
N ALA A 100 10.49 7.66 -1.87
CA ALA A 100 9.71 7.01 -2.95
C ALA A 100 9.26 7.97 -4.08
N MET A 101 9.50 9.28 -3.95
CA MET A 101 8.99 10.29 -4.89
C MET A 101 10.03 11.36 -5.28
N LEU A 102 11.31 10.99 -5.34
CA LEU A 102 12.38 11.79 -5.95
C LEU A 102 13.18 10.98 -6.97
N ASP A 103 12.53 10.64 -8.09
CA ASP A 103 13.09 10.88 -9.42
C ASP A 103 11.95 10.89 -10.46
N LYS A 104 11.10 11.92 -10.40
CA LYS A 104 10.06 12.18 -11.42
C LYS A 104 10.56 12.98 -12.63
N ASN A 105 11.88 13.10 -12.81
CA ASN A 105 12.48 13.77 -13.98
C ASN A 105 13.34 12.83 -14.84
N LYS A 106 13.14 11.51 -14.77
CA LYS A 106 13.90 10.57 -15.62
C LYS A 106 13.18 9.36 -16.22
N VAL A 107 11.84 9.29 -16.22
CA VAL A 107 11.12 8.29 -17.03
C VAL A 107 9.77 8.86 -17.50
N GLN A 108 9.85 9.72 -18.52
CA GLN A 108 8.80 9.90 -19.51
C GLN A 108 9.26 9.01 -20.69
N GLU A 109 8.39 8.16 -21.24
CA GLU A 109 8.71 6.94 -22.03
C GLU A 109 8.99 5.75 -21.08
N ASP A 110 8.12 4.76 -20.81
CA ASP A 110 7.15 4.06 -21.64
C ASP A 110 6.08 3.39 -20.78
N VAL A 111 4.79 3.72 -20.98
CA VAL A 111 3.69 2.76 -20.81
C VAL A 111 2.65 3.04 -21.89
N HIS A 112 3.00 2.70 -23.12
CA HIS A 112 1.99 2.36 -24.12
C HIS A 112 1.62 0.88 -23.92
N PHE A 113 0.46 0.63 -23.33
CA PHE A 113 -0.14 -0.70 -23.33
C PHE A 113 -0.78 -0.91 -24.71
N SER A 114 -0.05 -1.55 -25.62
CA SER A 114 -0.62 -2.23 -26.77
C SER A 114 -0.35 -3.73 -26.63
N VAL A 115 -1.44 -4.49 -26.64
CA VAL A 115 -1.43 -5.93 -26.75
C VAL A 115 -1.06 -6.24 -28.20
N GLU A 116 0.22 -6.46 -28.48
CA GLU A 116 0.72 -7.21 -29.64
C GLU A 116 2.24 -7.48 -29.47
N ASP A 117 2.72 -8.61 -29.98
CA ASP A 117 4.12 -9.04 -30.08
C ASP A 117 4.81 -9.74 -28.89
N LYS A 118 4.22 -10.86 -28.44
CA LYS A 118 5.05 -12.03 -28.06
C LYS A 118 5.54 -12.74 -29.33
N LYS A 119 6.62 -12.27 -29.97
CA LYS A 119 7.42 -13.04 -30.96
C LYS A 119 8.68 -12.30 -31.41
N LYS A 120 9.69 -12.10 -30.55
CA LYS A 120 11.07 -11.80 -30.99
C LYS A 120 12.09 -11.80 -29.83
N SER A 121 12.37 -12.95 -29.23
CA SER A 121 13.56 -13.07 -28.37
C SER A 121 14.19 -14.47 -28.31
N GLU A 122 13.80 -15.39 -29.19
CA GLU A 122 14.40 -16.74 -29.26
C GLU A 122 15.30 -16.98 -30.50
N ASP A 123 15.37 -16.04 -31.46
CA ASP A 123 16.09 -16.29 -32.73
C ASP A 123 17.54 -15.78 -32.80
N LYS A 124 18.03 -15.02 -31.81
CA LYS A 124 19.39 -14.46 -31.89
C LYS A 124 20.48 -15.37 -31.29
N ASP A 125 20.13 -16.19 -30.31
CA ASP A 125 21.08 -17.13 -29.69
C ASP A 125 21.19 -18.46 -30.46
N GLN A 126 20.12 -18.91 -31.12
CA GLN A 126 20.18 -20.12 -31.95
C GLN A 126 20.96 -19.94 -33.26
N SER A 127 20.97 -18.73 -33.83
CA SER A 127 21.74 -18.42 -35.05
C SER A 127 23.26 -18.39 -34.80
N SER A 128 23.68 -17.96 -33.60
CA SER A 128 25.10 -17.98 -33.20
C SER A 128 25.61 -19.40 -32.95
N LEU A 129 24.80 -20.24 -32.30
CA LEU A 129 25.14 -21.64 -32.02
C LEU A 129 25.16 -22.52 -33.30
N MET A 130 24.25 -22.27 -34.25
CA MET A 130 24.24 -22.99 -35.54
C MET A 130 25.39 -22.59 -36.48
N THR A 131 25.96 -21.38 -36.32
CA THR A 131 27.13 -20.96 -37.10
C THR A 131 28.42 -21.58 -36.55
N GLN A 132 28.52 -21.77 -35.22
CA GLN A 132 29.68 -22.38 -34.59
C GLN A 132 29.80 -23.89 -34.81
N ILE A 133 28.68 -24.61 -34.95
CA ILE A 133 28.68 -26.08 -35.17
C ILE A 133 29.10 -26.45 -36.62
N PHE A 134 28.85 -25.58 -37.60
CA PHE A 134 29.18 -25.86 -39.01
C PHE A 134 30.63 -25.55 -39.41
N GLN A 135 31.42 -24.90 -38.53
CA GLN A 135 32.86 -24.63 -38.75
C GLN A 135 33.79 -25.70 -38.16
N SER A 136 33.24 -26.70 -37.45
CA SER A 136 34.00 -27.79 -36.83
C SER A 136 33.87 -29.15 -37.54
N PHE A 137 33.37 -29.17 -38.79
CA PHE A 137 33.35 -30.34 -39.67
C PHE A 137 33.97 -30.02 -41.03
#